data_AF-A0A7V8FW03-F1
#
_entry.id   AF-A0A7V8FW03-F1
#
_cell.length_a   1.000
_cell.length_b   1.000
_cell.length_c   1.000
_cell.angle_alpha   90.00
_cell.angle_beta   90.00
_cell.angle_gamma   90.00
#
_symmetry.space_group_name_H-M   'P 1'
#
loop_
_entity.id
_entity.type
_entity.pdbx_description
1 polymer ?
#
loop_
_entity_poly.entity_id
_entity_poly.type
_entity_poly.pdbx_seq_one_letter_code
_entity_poly.pdbx_strand_id
1 'polypeptide(L)'
;MSEQQASTPRFDHQRLLDMVGEFELELQKLPADSSEAEQLREDIGRLKEHLAAPQPHPGAVRDSWQSLRRAADSVENAVLKDSPYITEMGRIIGLL
;
A
#
# COMPACT_ATOMS: atom_id res chain seq x y z
N MET A 1 -33.66 -19.78 13.47
CA MET A 1 -32.24 -20.15 13.52
C MET A 1 -31.53 -19.22 12.56
N SER A 2 -31.07 -18.07 13.05
CA SER A 2 -30.39 -17.08 12.20
C SER A 2 -28.97 -17.56 11.99
N GLU A 3 -28.67 -17.96 10.76
CA GLU A 3 -27.31 -18.24 10.34
C GLU A 3 -26.50 -16.95 10.52
N GLN A 4 -25.59 -16.97 11.49
CA GLN A 4 -24.54 -15.97 11.59
C GLN A 4 -23.74 -16.07 10.31
N GLN A 5 -23.99 -15.15 9.37
CA GLN A 5 -23.09 -14.88 8.27
C GLN A 5 -21.76 -14.53 8.92
N ALA A 6 -20.85 -15.50 8.94
CA ALA A 6 -19.46 -15.26 9.26
C ALA A 6 -19.01 -14.15 8.30
N SER A 7 -18.85 -12.96 8.84
CA SER A 7 -18.38 -11.80 8.10
C SER A 7 -16.94 -12.09 7.68
N THR A 8 -16.76 -12.76 6.54
CA THR A 8 -15.51 -12.71 5.80
C THR A 8 -15.14 -11.23 5.74
N PRO A 9 -13.95 -10.79 6.19
CA PRO A 9 -13.63 -9.38 6.23
C PRO A 9 -13.80 -8.87 4.81
N ARG A 10 -14.87 -8.10 4.59
CA ARG A 10 -15.15 -7.50 3.29
C ARG A 10 -13.90 -6.71 2.97
N PHE A 11 -13.20 -7.11 1.92
CA PHE A 11 -12.04 -6.38 1.45
C PHE A 11 -12.48 -4.94 1.25
N ASP A 12 -12.03 -4.06 2.14
CA ASP A 12 -12.41 -2.66 2.13
C ASP A 12 -11.45 -1.95 1.19
N HIS A 13 -11.76 -2.10 -0.09
CA HIS A 13 -10.99 -1.53 -1.18
C HIS A 13 -10.85 -0.01 -1.04
N GLN A 14 -11.92 0.65 -0.59
CA GLN A 14 -11.90 2.09 -0.35
C GLN A 14 -10.92 2.43 0.76
N ARG A 15 -10.97 1.71 1.89
CA ARG A 15 -10.01 1.90 2.98
C ARG A 15 -8.55 1.66 2.54
N LEU A 16 -8.30 0.71 1.63
CA LEU A 16 -6.95 0.51 1.08
C LEU A 16 -6.50 1.69 0.22
N LEU A 17 -7.38 2.22 -0.65
CA LEU A 17 -7.10 3.42 -1.44
C LEU A 17 -6.83 4.65 -0.56
N ASP A 18 -7.62 4.82 0.51
CA ASP A 18 -7.46 5.91 1.46
C ASP A 18 -6.09 5.83 2.16
N MET A 19 -5.70 4.64 2.66
CA MET A 19 -4.37 4.43 3.26
C MET A 19 -3.22 4.67 2.29
N VAL A 20 -3.37 4.25 1.03
CA VAL A 20 -2.36 4.50 -0.01
C VAL A 20 -2.21 6.01 -0.25
N GLY A 21 -3.32 6.76 -0.26
CA GLY A 21 -3.31 8.22 -0.37
C GLY A 21 -2.69 8.92 0.84
N GLU A 22 -2.99 8.47 2.05
CA GLU A 22 -2.37 8.98 3.28
C GLU A 22 -0.85 8.73 3.29
N PHE A 23 -0.42 7.53 2.91
CA PHE A 23 1.00 7.20 2.82
C PHE A 23 1.71 8.03 1.73
N GLU A 24 1.08 8.24 0.58
CA GLU A 24 1.59 9.12 -0.48
C GLU A 24 1.83 10.55 0.02
N LEU A 25 0.94 11.10 0.85
CA LEU A 25 1.11 12.42 1.47
C LEU A 25 2.27 12.45 2.47
N GLU A 26 2.46 11.39 3.26
CA GLU A 26 3.61 11.27 4.16
C GLU A 26 4.94 11.23 3.38
N LEU A 27 4.97 10.54 2.23
CA LEU A 27 6.16 10.47 1.37
C LEU A 27 6.55 11.84 0.77
N GLN A 28 5.60 12.76 0.60
CA GLN A 28 5.91 14.13 0.13
C GLN A 28 6.71 14.95 1.14
N LYS A 29 6.75 14.53 2.42
CA LYS A 29 7.54 15.19 3.47
C LYS A 29 9.01 14.77 3.44
N LEU A 30 9.35 13.72 2.70
CA LEU A 30 10.73 13.27 2.54
C LEU A 30 11.52 14.26 1.67
N PRO A 31 12.83 14.40 1.89
CA PRO A 31 13.69 15.20 1.02
C PRO A 31 13.51 14.80 -0.45
N ALA A 32 13.43 15.79 -1.34
CA ALA A 32 13.27 15.55 -2.77
C ALA A 32 14.54 14.92 -3.39
N ASP A 33 15.68 15.08 -2.73
CA ASP A 33 17.01 14.84 -3.29
C ASP A 33 17.50 13.39 -3.13
N SER A 34 16.69 12.49 -2.53
CA SER A 34 17.05 11.07 -2.40
C SER A 34 16.40 10.21 -3.47
N SER A 35 17.23 9.41 -4.15
CA SER A 35 16.81 8.41 -5.13
C SER A 35 15.81 7.41 -4.54
N GLU A 36 15.96 7.09 -3.26
CA GLU A 36 15.08 6.16 -2.56
C GLU A 36 13.69 6.76 -2.33
N ALA A 37 13.60 8.06 -2.01
CA ALA A 37 12.31 8.72 -1.86
C ALA A 37 11.61 8.90 -3.21
N GLU A 38 12.35 9.12 -4.30
CA GLU A 38 11.79 9.14 -5.65
C GLU A 38 11.23 7.76 -6.03
N GLN A 39 12.00 6.69 -5.82
CA GLN A 39 11.53 5.33 -6.09
C GLN A 39 10.26 4.99 -5.30
N LEU A 40 10.18 5.38 -4.03
CA LEU A 40 8.99 5.21 -3.20
C LEU A 40 7.77 5.95 -3.73
N ARG A 41 7.95 7.19 -4.21
CA ARG A 41 6.87 7.99 -4.81
C ARG A 41 6.36 7.34 -6.10
N GLU A 42 7.26 6.79 -6.93
CA GLU A 42 6.86 6.03 -8.11
C GLU A 42 6.11 4.74 -7.75
N ASP A 43 6.63 3.98 -6.79
CA ASP A 43 6.05 2.71 -6.36
C ASP A 43 4.66 2.88 -5.77
N ILE A 44 4.45 3.91 -4.92
CA ILE A 44 3.13 4.18 -4.35
C ILE A 44 2.14 4.63 -5.43
N GLY A 45 2.60 5.40 -6.42
CA GLY A 45 1.81 5.80 -7.58
C GLY A 45 1.34 4.60 -8.40
N ARG A 46 2.25 3.68 -8.73
CA ARG A 46 1.91 2.42 -9.44
C ARG A 46 0.90 1.57 -8.66
N LEU A 47 1.10 1.42 -7.35
CA LEU A 47 0.15 0.68 -6.51
C LEU A 47 -1.24 1.33 -6.54
N LYS A 48 -1.30 2.66 -6.40
CA LYS A 48 -2.54 3.44 -6.46
C LYS A 48 -3.26 3.27 -7.80
N GLU A 49 -2.53 3.31 -8.91
CA GLU A 49 -3.09 3.11 -10.26
C GLU A 49 -3.71 1.71 -10.41
N HIS A 50 -3.00 0.66 -9.96
CA HIS A 50 -3.51 -0.71 -10.02
C HIS A 50 -4.74 -0.92 -9.14
N LEU A 51 -4.78 -0.26 -7.98
CA LEU A 51 -5.94 -0.29 -7.09
C LEU A 51 -7.11 0.51 -7.65
N ALA A 52 -6.88 1.67 -8.26
CA ALA A 52 -7.95 2.52 -8.80
C ALA A 52 -8.59 1.96 -10.10
N ALA A 53 -8.04 0.88 -10.66
CA ALA A 53 -8.60 0.23 -11.83
C ALA A 53 -10.04 -0.29 -11.54
N PRO A 54 -10.98 -0.22 -12.50
CA PRO A 54 -12.35 -0.72 -12.30
C PRO A 54 -12.41 -2.20 -11.89
N GLN A 55 -11.41 -2.98 -12.29
CA GLN A 55 -11.19 -4.36 -11.87
C GLN A 55 -9.69 -4.55 -11.59
N PRO A 56 -9.24 -4.37 -10.32
CA PRO A 56 -7.85 -4.53 -9.94
C PRO A 56 -7.37 -5.95 -10.20
N HIS A 57 -6.26 -6.12 -10.93
CA HIS A 57 -5.67 -7.43 -11.15
C HIS A 57 -4.82 -7.83 -9.91
N PRO A 58 -5.17 -8.90 -9.17
CA PRO A 58 -4.50 -9.23 -7.91
C PRO A 58 -2.98 -9.40 -8.03
N GLY A 59 -2.51 -9.99 -9.14
CA GLY A 59 -1.08 -10.12 -9.44
C GLY A 59 -0.37 -8.76 -9.54
N ALA A 60 -0.94 -7.79 -10.25
CA ALA A 60 -0.33 -6.47 -10.44
C ALA A 60 -0.32 -5.67 -9.13
N VAL A 61 -1.38 -5.78 -8.32
CA VAL A 61 -1.42 -5.18 -6.98
C VAL A 61 -0.36 -5.80 -6.07
N ARG A 62 -0.20 -7.14 -6.07
CA ARG A 62 0.81 -7.82 -5.26
C ARG A 62 2.23 -7.49 -5.71
N ASP A 63 2.49 -7.38 -7.02
CA ASP A 63 3.81 -7.07 -7.56
C ASP A 63 4.23 -5.62 -7.25
N SER A 64 3.33 -4.66 -7.47
CA SER A 64 3.56 -3.24 -7.10
C SER A 64 3.75 -3.07 -5.58
N TRP A 65 2.97 -3.80 -4.77
CA TRP A 65 3.16 -3.85 -3.32
C TRP A 65 4.54 -4.38 -2.90
N GLN A 66 5.00 -5.47 -3.51
CA GLN A 66 6.33 -6.04 -3.23
C GLN A 66 7.47 -5.10 -3.64
N SER A 67 7.30 -4.33 -4.72
CA SER A 67 8.23 -3.28 -5.12
C SER A 67 8.29 -2.17 -4.05
N LEU A 68 7.13 -1.61 -3.70
CA LEU A 68 6.99 -0.56 -2.70
C LEU A 68 7.60 -0.97 -1.36
N ARG A 69 7.31 -2.18 -0.88
CA ARG A 69 7.83 -2.68 0.40
C ARG A 69 9.37 -2.74 0.39
N ARG A 70 9.96 -3.24 -0.69
CA ARG A 70 11.43 -3.30 -0.82
C ARG A 70 12.06 -1.91 -0.87
N ALA A 71 11.42 -0.97 -1.57
CA ALA A 71 11.87 0.42 -1.58
C ALA A 71 11.78 1.03 -0.17
N ALA A 72 10.68 0.82 0.55
CA ALA A 72 10.50 1.28 1.93
C ALA A 72 11.54 0.69 2.90
N ASP A 73 11.86 -0.60 2.75
CA ASP A 73 12.89 -1.29 3.53
C ASP A 73 14.30 -0.77 3.24
N SER A 74 14.54 -0.22 2.04
CA SER A 74 15.84 0.30 1.60
C SER A 74 16.15 1.72 2.08
N VAL A 75 15.13 2.48 2.49
CA VAL A 75 15.35 3.82 3.04
C VAL A 75 15.98 3.68 4.42
N GLU A 76 17.10 4.34 4.69
CA GLU A 76 17.70 4.45 6.04
C GLU A 76 16.78 5.17 7.05
N ASN A 77 15.56 5.53 6.66
CA ASN A 77 14.54 6.12 7.50
C ASN A 77 13.65 5.03 8.11
N ALA A 78 13.97 4.65 9.35
CA ALA A 78 13.22 3.67 10.14
C ALA A 78 11.72 3.99 10.26
N VAL A 79 11.32 5.25 10.12
CA VAL A 79 9.92 5.70 10.22
C VAL A 79 9.04 5.08 9.13
N LEU A 80 9.58 4.86 7.93
CA LEU A 80 8.83 4.26 6.81
C LEU A 80 8.79 2.74 6.91
N LYS A 81 9.93 2.14 7.27
CA LYS A 81 10.07 0.69 7.46
C LYS A 81 9.12 0.16 8.55
N ASP A 82 9.06 0.84 9.68
CA ASP A 82 8.19 0.47 10.81
C ASP A 82 6.82 1.17 10.75
N SER A 83 6.47 1.73 9.59
CA SER A 83 5.23 2.45 9.42
C SER A 83 4.01 1.53 9.63
N PRO A 84 3.03 1.93 10.46
CA PRO A 84 1.76 1.21 10.57
C PRO A 84 1.06 1.05 9.21
N TYR A 85 1.28 1.99 8.28
CA TYR A 85 0.74 1.94 6.92
C TYR A 85 1.26 0.72 6.15
N ILE A 86 2.57 0.45 6.19
CA ILE A 86 3.17 -0.70 5.48
C ILE A 86 2.62 -2.03 6.04
N THR A 87 2.47 -2.13 7.36
CA THR A 87 1.95 -3.34 7.98
C THR A 87 0.48 -3.59 7.59
N GLU A 88 -0.37 -2.56 7.69
CA GLU A 88 -1.81 -2.72 7.43
C GLU A 88 -2.12 -2.88 5.94
N MET A 89 -1.44 -2.14 5.05
CA MET A 89 -1.55 -2.35 3.60
C MET A 89 -1.15 -3.77 3.22
N GLY A 90 -0.03 -4.28 3.75
CA GLY A 90 0.41 -5.64 3.50
C GLY A 90 -0.58 -6.70 3.97
N ARG A 91 -1.22 -6.48 5.14
CA ARG A 91 -2.27 -7.36 5.66
C ARG A 91 -3.49 -7.39 4.72
N ILE A 92 -3.94 -6.23 4.24
CA ILE A 92 -5.12 -6.12 3.38
C ILE A 92 -4.84 -6.70 1.99
N ILE A 93 -3.68 -6.37 1.40
CA ILE A 93 -3.27 -6.89 0.08
C ILE A 93 -3.04 -8.40 0.12
N GLY A 94 -2.58 -8.95 1.25
CA GLY A 94 -2.45 -10.40 1.43
C GLY A 94 -3.79 -11.18 1.36
N LEU A 95 -4.92 -10.49 1.46
CA LEU A 95 -6.27 -11.07 1.37
C LEU A 95 -6.89 -10.98 -0.05
N LEU A 96 -6.24 -10.28 -0.99
CA LEU A 96 -6.60 -10.24 -2.42
C LEU A 96 -6.16 -11.50 -3.13
#